data_AF-A0A969B1L5-F1
#
_entry.id   AF-A0A969B1L5-F1
#
_cell.length_a   1.000
_cell.length_b   1.000
_cell.length_c   1.000
_cell.angle_alpha   90.00
_cell.angle_beta   90.00
_cell.angle_gamma   90.00
#
_symmetry.space_group_name_H-M   'P 1'
#
loop_
_entity.id
_entity.type
_entity.pdbx_description
1 polymer ?
#
loop_
_entity_poly.entity_id
_entity_poly.type
_entity_poly.pdbx_seq_one_letter_code
_entity_poly.pdbx_strand_id
1 'polypeptide(L)'
;MDRALGALAHGGGCVRLQGARCLGKTSFLFRLLAQFQSQGFVTVNLGLRQLEEQVLRSFEGLADWMGQAIAQQLNLPIPSNGGRWRGAQLRLSDQMQQWLEQFDRPVILALRDLDVLLSRPGLLQNLCALLEGWQEEARCSELWSRLRLVVSYTYSLEISQGPPPLVHWGSEVKLGPLNLDQIQALAQAYGYWEALESAAPADACSQPEALIPEPSSPEASPEPRAPGAAPQISSQISSQISPENLAEGETAAWPEGWPKAW
;
A
#
# COMPACT_ATOMS: atom_id res chain seq x y z
N MET A 1 3.71 10.10 10.93
CA MET A 1 3.18 8.82 11.45
C MET A 1 2.24 9.07 12.64
N ASP A 2 2.45 10.12 13.43
CA ASP A 2 1.51 10.56 14.49
C ASP A 2 0.03 10.61 14.08
N ARG A 3 -0.30 11.11 12.89
CA ARG A 3 -1.69 11.12 12.39
C ARG A 3 -2.27 9.71 12.24
N ALA A 4 -1.48 8.76 11.74
CA ALA A 4 -1.92 7.36 11.60
C ALA A 4 -2.09 6.71 12.97
N LEU A 5 -1.16 6.95 13.89
CA LEU A 5 -1.22 6.45 15.26
C LEU A 5 -2.44 6.99 16.00
N GLY A 6 -2.66 8.30 15.95
CA GLY A 6 -3.82 8.94 16.57
C GLY A 6 -5.13 8.40 15.99
N ALA A 7 -5.24 8.23 14.68
CA ALA A 7 -6.45 7.68 14.07
C ALA A 7 -6.73 6.22 14.49
N LEU A 8 -5.70 5.37 14.56
CA LEU A 8 -5.85 3.95 14.92
C LEU A 8 -5.96 3.71 16.42
N ALA A 9 -5.59 4.69 17.26
CA ALA A 9 -5.82 4.61 18.71
C ALA A 9 -7.32 4.63 19.07
N HIS A 10 -8.16 5.29 18.26
CA HIS A 10 -9.60 5.41 18.51
C HIS A 10 -10.38 4.18 18.05
N GLY A 11 -11.45 3.82 18.77
CA GLY A 11 -12.46 2.83 18.39
C GLY A 11 -12.87 2.93 16.92
N GLY A 12 -12.85 1.81 16.18
CA GLY A 12 -13.23 1.78 14.77
C GLY A 12 -12.31 2.54 13.81
N GLY A 13 -11.15 3.03 14.25
CA GLY A 13 -10.27 3.89 13.47
C GLY A 13 -9.90 3.35 12.08
N CYS A 14 -9.89 4.24 11.09
CA CYS A 14 -9.50 3.93 9.70
C CYS A 14 -8.45 4.92 9.21
N VAL A 15 -7.42 4.40 8.53
CA VAL A 15 -6.34 5.17 7.92
C VAL A 15 -6.22 4.82 6.44
N ARG A 16 -6.15 5.84 5.60
CA ARG A 16 -5.80 5.71 4.18
C ARG A 16 -4.37 6.16 3.97
N LEU A 17 -3.55 5.26 3.45
CA LEU A 17 -2.17 5.52 3.06
C LEU A 17 -2.12 5.75 1.54
N GLN A 18 -1.97 7.00 1.15
CA GLN A 18 -1.78 7.38 -0.25
C GLN A 18 -0.31 7.68 -0.49
N GLY A 19 0.24 7.27 -1.63
CA GLY A 19 1.56 7.71 -2.09
C GLY A 19 1.89 7.14 -3.45
N ALA A 20 2.83 7.75 -4.17
CA ALA A 20 3.35 7.20 -5.43
C ALA A 20 4.06 5.85 -5.21
N ARG A 21 4.33 5.12 -6.31
CA ARG A 21 5.13 3.89 -6.22
C ARG A 21 6.51 4.20 -5.62
N CYS A 22 7.07 3.25 -4.89
CA CYS A 22 8.40 3.35 -4.27
C CYS A 22 8.56 4.40 -3.15
N LEU A 23 7.52 5.14 -2.75
CA LEU A 23 7.59 6.08 -1.61
C LEU A 23 7.50 5.40 -0.23
N GLY A 24 7.97 4.16 -0.11
CA GLY A 24 8.07 3.48 1.19
C GLY A 24 6.74 3.19 1.90
N LYS A 25 5.59 3.17 1.18
CA LYS A 25 4.26 2.88 1.77
C LYS A 25 4.24 1.58 2.56
N THR A 26 4.85 0.54 2.01
CA THR A 26 4.96 -0.78 2.65
C THR A 26 5.79 -0.70 3.92
N SER A 27 6.93 -0.01 3.89
CA SER A 27 7.80 0.20 5.06
C SER A 27 7.15 1.09 6.13
N PHE A 28 6.36 2.08 5.73
CA PHE A 28 5.54 2.89 6.64
C PHE A 28 4.48 2.01 7.33
N LEU A 29 3.72 1.23 6.56
CA LEU A 29 2.70 0.34 7.10
C LEU A 29 3.31 -0.69 8.05
N PHE A 30 4.43 -1.33 7.70
CA PHE A 30 5.04 -2.33 8.57
C PHE A 30 5.51 -1.73 9.89
N ARG A 31 6.08 -0.52 9.90
CA ARG A 31 6.44 0.17 11.15
C ARG A 31 5.21 0.52 11.98
N LEU A 32 4.16 1.00 11.33
CA LEU A 32 2.88 1.28 11.99
C LEU A 32 2.30 0.02 12.66
N LEU A 33 2.27 -1.10 11.93
CA LEU A 33 1.79 -2.38 12.47
C LEU A 33 2.68 -2.89 13.60
N ALA A 34 4.01 -2.83 13.47
CA ALA A 34 4.96 -3.25 14.51
C ALA A 34 4.77 -2.45 15.81
N GLN A 35 4.51 -1.14 15.71
CA GLN A 35 4.24 -0.31 16.87
C GLN A 35 2.96 -0.76 17.60
N PHE A 36 1.89 -1.08 16.87
CA PHE A 36 0.66 -1.58 17.49
C PHE A 36 0.79 -3.01 18.02
N GLN A 37 1.55 -3.88 17.34
CA GLN A 37 1.88 -5.22 17.85
C GLN A 37 2.60 -5.13 19.21
N SER A 38 3.55 -4.19 19.36
CA SER A 38 4.24 -3.96 20.64
C SER A 38 3.30 -3.48 21.76
N GLN A 39 2.16 -2.89 21.40
CA GLN A 39 1.10 -2.47 22.32
C GLN A 39 0.04 -3.57 22.53
N GLY A 40 0.28 -4.78 22.03
CA GLY A 40 -0.58 -5.93 22.23
C GLY A 40 -1.71 -6.09 21.21
N PHE A 41 -1.80 -5.23 20.18
CA PHE A 41 -2.81 -5.35 19.12
C PHE A 41 -2.55 -6.59 18.27
N VAL A 42 -3.62 -7.19 17.75
CA VAL A 42 -3.53 -8.18 16.69
C VAL A 42 -3.45 -7.45 15.36
N THR A 43 -2.61 -7.90 14.44
CA THR A 43 -2.50 -7.28 13.12
C THR A 43 -2.58 -8.32 12.03
N VAL A 44 -3.34 -8.02 10.99
CA VAL A 44 -3.46 -8.80 9.77
C VAL A 44 -3.11 -7.89 8.61
N ASN A 45 -2.31 -8.39 7.67
CA ASN A 45 -1.80 -7.60 6.56
C ASN A 45 -1.94 -8.37 5.24
N LEU A 46 -2.86 -7.91 4.41
CA LEU A 46 -3.22 -8.54 3.14
C LEU A 46 -2.67 -7.72 1.98
N GLY A 47 -1.84 -8.33 1.14
CA GLY A 47 -1.34 -7.72 -0.10
C GLY A 47 -2.11 -8.18 -1.32
N LEU A 48 -2.75 -7.26 -2.04
CA LEU A 48 -3.58 -7.59 -3.21
C LEU A 48 -2.76 -7.74 -4.50
N ARG A 49 -1.50 -7.28 -4.52
CA ARG A 49 -0.65 -7.28 -5.73
C ARG A 49 -0.27 -8.67 -6.24
N GLN A 50 -0.21 -9.65 -5.35
CA GLN A 50 0.17 -11.04 -5.69
C GLN A 50 -1.04 -11.92 -5.96
N LEU A 51 -2.26 -11.35 -5.99
CA LEU A 51 -3.45 -12.12 -6.27
C LEU A 51 -3.47 -12.62 -7.71
N GLU A 52 -3.79 -13.90 -7.85
CA GLU A 52 -4.03 -14.50 -9.15
C GLU A 52 -5.31 -13.94 -9.79
N GLU A 53 -5.31 -13.83 -11.11
CA GLU A 53 -6.44 -13.30 -11.87
C GLU A 53 -7.75 -14.01 -11.54
N GLN A 54 -7.69 -15.32 -11.25
CA GLN A 54 -8.87 -16.12 -10.91
C GLN A 54 -9.56 -15.65 -9.62
N VAL A 55 -8.82 -15.17 -8.63
CA VAL A 55 -9.38 -14.59 -7.39
C VAL A 55 -10.06 -13.27 -7.69
N LEU A 56 -9.52 -12.52 -8.65
CA LEU A 56 -10.01 -11.21 -9.07
C LEU A 56 -11.12 -11.27 -10.14
N ARG A 57 -11.70 -12.45 -10.42
CA ARG A 57 -12.83 -12.58 -11.34
C ARG A 57 -14.18 -12.23 -10.73
N SER A 58 -14.33 -12.43 -9.41
CA SER A 58 -15.59 -12.20 -8.71
C SER A 58 -15.34 -11.71 -7.29
N PHE A 59 -16.31 -11.00 -6.72
CA PHE A 59 -16.21 -10.58 -5.33
C PHE A 59 -16.29 -11.77 -4.38
N GLU A 60 -16.98 -12.85 -4.78
CA GLU A 60 -16.95 -14.10 -4.01
C GLU A 60 -15.52 -14.65 -3.89
N GLY A 61 -14.78 -14.72 -5.00
CA GLY A 61 -13.39 -15.19 -4.97
C GLY A 61 -12.50 -14.32 -4.09
N LEU A 62 -12.63 -12.99 -4.21
CA LEU A 62 -11.89 -12.04 -3.38
C LEU A 62 -12.24 -12.19 -1.89
N ALA A 63 -13.52 -12.30 -1.55
CA ALA A 63 -13.97 -12.44 -0.17
C ALA A 63 -13.54 -13.77 0.46
N ASP A 64 -13.62 -14.86 -0.30
CA ASP A 64 -13.18 -16.19 0.15
C ASP A 64 -11.66 -16.18 0.37
N TRP A 65 -10.88 -15.58 -0.55
CA TRP A 65 -9.44 -15.41 -0.35
C TRP A 65 -9.12 -14.55 0.87
N MET A 66 -9.80 -13.41 1.05
CA MET A 66 -9.60 -12.55 2.21
C MET A 66 -9.89 -13.31 3.50
N GLY A 67 -10.99 -14.06 3.53
CA GLY A 67 -11.37 -14.83 4.72
C GLY A 67 -10.32 -15.90 5.08
N GLN A 68 -9.83 -16.64 4.09
CA GLN A 68 -8.77 -17.63 4.30
C GLN A 68 -7.46 -16.97 4.75
N ALA A 69 -7.05 -15.87 4.11
CA ALA A 69 -5.82 -15.16 4.43
C ALA A 69 -5.86 -14.54 5.83
N ILE A 70 -7.00 -14.00 6.25
CA ILE A 70 -7.21 -13.49 7.61
C ILE A 70 -7.13 -14.63 8.62
N ALA A 71 -7.88 -15.72 8.40
CA ALA A 71 -7.88 -16.87 9.30
C ALA A 71 -6.46 -17.45 9.47
N GLN A 72 -5.70 -17.59 8.37
CA GLN A 72 -4.32 -18.07 8.41
C GLN A 72 -3.41 -17.15 9.25
N GLN A 73 -3.45 -15.83 9.05
CA GLN A 73 -2.61 -14.90 9.82
C GLN A 73 -3.01 -14.81 11.29
N LEU A 74 -4.27 -15.09 11.61
CA LEU A 74 -4.78 -15.14 12.96
C LEU A 74 -4.59 -16.51 13.64
N ASN A 75 -4.04 -17.51 12.95
CA ASN A 75 -3.97 -18.90 13.39
C ASN A 75 -5.34 -19.49 13.78
N LEU A 76 -6.39 -19.11 13.02
CA LEU A 76 -7.76 -19.57 13.21
C LEU A 76 -8.12 -20.64 12.18
N PRO A 77 -9.14 -21.48 12.46
CA PRO A 77 -9.64 -22.45 11.52
C PRO A 77 -10.07 -21.76 10.21
N ILE A 78 -9.62 -22.32 9.09
CA ILE A 78 -10.00 -21.81 7.78
C ILE A 78 -11.52 -22.00 7.62
N PRO A 79 -12.25 -20.93 7.33
CA PRO A 79 -13.70 -20.97 7.22
C PRO A 79 -14.15 -21.91 6.10
N SER A 80 -15.12 -22.77 6.37
CA SER A 80 -15.76 -23.59 5.35
C SER A 80 -16.69 -22.72 4.48
N ASN A 81 -16.73 -22.95 3.17
CA ASN A 81 -17.55 -22.21 2.19
C ASN A 81 -19.08 -22.42 2.32
N GLY A 82 -19.58 -22.76 3.51
CA GLY A 82 -21.00 -22.96 3.79
C GLY A 82 -21.80 -21.66 3.67
N GLY A 83 -23.06 -21.74 3.22
CA GLY A 83 -23.97 -20.60 3.23
C GLY A 83 -23.86 -19.67 2.02
N ARG A 84 -23.55 -20.18 0.82
CA ARG A 84 -23.47 -19.39 -0.43
C ARG A 84 -24.69 -18.50 -0.71
N TRP A 85 -25.87 -18.88 -0.19
CA TRP A 85 -27.11 -18.10 -0.29
C TRP A 85 -27.08 -16.74 0.43
N ARG A 86 -26.20 -16.53 1.41
CA ARG A 86 -26.08 -15.27 2.19
C ARG A 86 -25.34 -14.14 1.45
N GLY A 87 -24.73 -14.41 0.30
CA GLY A 87 -23.88 -13.45 -0.40
C GLY A 87 -22.51 -13.25 0.26
N ALA A 88 -21.49 -12.94 -0.53
CA ALA A 88 -20.09 -12.95 -0.07
C ALA A 88 -19.74 -11.86 0.96
N GLN A 89 -20.34 -10.67 0.84
CA GLN A 89 -20.11 -9.57 1.80
C GLN A 89 -20.59 -9.96 3.20
N LEU A 90 -21.83 -10.45 3.31
CA LEU A 90 -22.41 -10.86 4.58
C LEU A 90 -21.64 -12.03 5.21
N ARG A 91 -21.26 -13.03 4.40
CA ARG A 91 -20.44 -14.14 4.87
C ARG A 91 -19.11 -13.67 5.48
N LEU A 92 -18.41 -12.75 4.82
CA LEU A 92 -17.13 -12.25 5.31
C LEU A 92 -17.31 -11.39 6.57
N SER A 93 -18.39 -10.60 6.64
CA SER A 93 -18.75 -9.86 7.86
C SER A 93 -19.06 -10.77 9.05
N ASP A 94 -19.89 -11.81 8.85
CA ASP A 94 -20.24 -12.79 9.89
C ASP A 94 -18.97 -13.46 10.45
N GLN A 95 -18.04 -13.84 9.58
CA GLN A 95 -16.76 -14.44 9.96
C GLN A 95 -15.87 -13.45 10.71
N MET A 96 -15.77 -12.22 10.22
CA MET A 96 -15.00 -11.17 10.86
C MET A 96 -15.52 -10.91 12.28
N GLN A 97 -16.84 -10.87 12.46
CA GLN A 97 -17.46 -10.74 13.79
C GLN A 97 -17.07 -11.90 14.71
N GLN A 98 -17.19 -13.14 14.23
CA GLN A 98 -16.79 -14.34 15.01
C GLN A 98 -15.32 -14.30 15.41
N TRP A 99 -14.44 -13.78 14.55
CA TRP A 99 -13.03 -13.60 14.90
C TRP A 99 -12.86 -12.50 15.95
N LEU A 100 -13.53 -11.35 15.82
CA LEU A 100 -13.47 -10.28 16.81
C LEU A 100 -13.96 -10.74 18.20
N GLU A 101 -14.94 -11.65 18.27
CA GLU A 101 -15.41 -12.25 19.52
C GLU A 101 -14.36 -13.13 20.22
N GLN A 102 -13.41 -13.68 19.45
CA GLN A 102 -12.31 -14.51 19.97
C GLN A 102 -11.12 -13.68 20.48
N PHE A 103 -11.09 -12.37 20.20
CA PHE A 103 -10.01 -11.49 20.65
C PHE A 103 -10.52 -10.45 21.65
N ASP A 104 -9.97 -10.50 22.86
CA ASP A 104 -10.17 -9.46 23.89
C ASP A 104 -9.31 -8.21 23.66
N ARG A 105 -8.78 -8.06 22.45
CA ARG A 105 -7.85 -6.99 22.07
C ARG A 105 -8.17 -6.48 20.66
N PRO A 106 -7.82 -5.22 20.34
CA PRO A 106 -8.12 -4.67 19.03
C PRO A 106 -7.36 -5.39 17.90
N VAL A 107 -8.00 -5.45 16.73
CA VAL A 107 -7.48 -6.09 15.53
C VAL A 107 -7.30 -5.02 14.45
N ILE A 108 -6.09 -4.90 13.90
CA ILE A 108 -5.80 -4.04 12.75
C ILE A 108 -5.78 -4.89 11.49
N LEU A 109 -6.71 -4.63 10.58
CA LEU A 109 -6.71 -5.20 9.24
C LEU A 109 -6.12 -4.18 8.26
N ALA A 110 -4.93 -4.49 7.74
CA ALA A 110 -4.27 -3.72 6.72
C ALA A 110 -4.49 -4.35 5.33
N LEU A 111 -5.02 -3.57 4.40
CA LEU A 111 -5.19 -3.91 2.99
C LEU A 111 -4.19 -3.11 2.15
N ARG A 112 -3.29 -3.81 1.47
CA ARG A 112 -2.28 -3.21 0.60
C ARG A 112 -2.58 -3.37 -0.87
N ASP A 113 -2.09 -2.40 -1.64
CA ASP A 113 -2.14 -2.38 -3.09
C ASP A 113 -3.57 -2.39 -3.63
N LEU A 114 -4.47 -1.64 -2.98
CA LEU A 114 -5.86 -1.53 -3.43
C LEU A 114 -5.96 -0.96 -4.86
N ASP A 115 -4.91 -0.29 -5.34
CA ASP A 115 -4.79 0.17 -6.72
C ASP A 115 -4.94 -0.95 -7.77
N VAL A 116 -4.68 -2.21 -7.41
CA VAL A 116 -4.91 -3.38 -8.27
C VAL A 116 -6.38 -3.53 -8.66
N LEU A 117 -7.31 -3.07 -7.82
CA LEU A 117 -8.74 -3.16 -8.06
C LEU A 117 -9.28 -1.97 -8.87
N LEU A 118 -8.48 -0.94 -9.16
CA LEU A 118 -8.91 0.22 -9.95
C LEU A 118 -9.24 -0.17 -11.40
N SER A 119 -8.65 -1.25 -11.91
CA SER A 119 -9.02 -1.83 -13.22
C SER A 119 -10.31 -2.68 -13.17
N ARG A 120 -10.88 -2.90 -11.99
CA ARG A 120 -12.07 -3.75 -11.74
C ARG A 120 -13.07 -3.00 -10.86
N PRO A 121 -13.75 -1.97 -11.39
CA PRO A 121 -14.56 -1.04 -10.59
C PRO A 121 -15.68 -1.73 -9.80
N GLY A 122 -16.29 -2.80 -10.33
CA GLY A 122 -17.30 -3.56 -9.60
C GLY A 122 -16.76 -4.29 -8.36
N LEU A 123 -15.54 -4.84 -8.43
CA LEU A 123 -14.90 -5.45 -7.25
C LEU A 123 -14.51 -4.40 -6.24
N LEU A 124 -13.93 -3.29 -6.72
CA LEU A 124 -13.58 -2.17 -5.87
C LEU A 124 -14.83 -1.69 -5.14
N GLN A 125 -15.90 -1.35 -5.84
CA GLN A 125 -17.14 -0.86 -5.26
C GLN A 125 -17.69 -1.81 -4.17
N ASN A 126 -17.73 -3.12 -4.43
CA ASN A 126 -18.21 -4.09 -3.45
C ASN A 126 -17.31 -4.19 -2.21
N LEU A 127 -15.98 -4.12 -2.39
CA LEU A 127 -15.04 -4.10 -1.27
C LEU A 127 -15.19 -2.81 -0.46
N CYS A 128 -15.36 -1.69 -1.14
CA CYS A 128 -15.54 -0.37 -0.54
C CYS A 128 -16.81 -0.34 0.31
N ALA A 129 -17.93 -0.80 -0.24
CA ALA A 129 -19.20 -0.93 0.49
C ALA A 129 -19.10 -1.86 1.71
N LEU A 130 -18.32 -2.95 1.62
CA LEU A 130 -18.08 -3.84 2.75
C LEU A 130 -17.33 -3.12 3.88
N LEU A 131 -16.22 -2.43 3.55
CA LEU A 131 -15.41 -1.70 4.53
C LEU A 131 -16.17 -0.53 5.15
N GLU A 132 -16.99 0.16 4.37
CA GLU A 132 -17.93 1.18 4.86
C GLU A 132 -18.90 0.61 5.89
N GLY A 133 -19.51 -0.54 5.57
CA GLY A 133 -20.39 -1.23 6.51
C GLY A 133 -19.69 -1.54 7.83
N TRP A 134 -18.46 -2.07 7.78
CA TRP A 134 -17.68 -2.36 9.00
C TRP A 134 -17.32 -1.10 9.80
N GLN A 135 -17.05 0.01 9.12
CA GLN A 135 -16.79 1.30 9.77
C GLN A 135 -18.03 1.87 10.44
N GLU A 136 -19.21 1.72 9.83
CA GLU A 136 -20.47 2.15 10.42
C GLU A 136 -20.83 1.30 11.64
N GLU A 137 -20.70 -0.03 11.53
CA GLU A 137 -20.89 -0.96 12.65
C GLU A 137 -19.95 -0.62 13.81
N ALA A 138 -18.70 -0.25 13.53
CA ALA A 138 -17.72 0.11 14.55
C ALA A 138 -18.06 1.39 15.34
N ARG A 139 -18.98 2.23 14.84
CA ARG A 139 -19.48 3.41 15.58
C ARG A 139 -20.57 3.06 16.58
N CYS A 140 -21.30 1.97 16.33
CA CYS A 140 -22.48 1.60 17.11
C CYS A 140 -22.24 0.36 18.00
N SER A 141 -21.26 -0.48 17.66
CA SER A 141 -20.98 -1.73 18.35
C SER A 141 -19.60 -1.71 19.00
N GLU A 142 -19.53 -1.98 20.30
CA GLU A 142 -18.27 -2.10 21.04
C GLU A 142 -17.36 -3.19 20.45
N LEU A 143 -17.95 -4.29 19.98
CA LEU A 143 -17.22 -5.38 19.34
C LEU A 143 -16.57 -4.92 18.05
N TRP A 144 -17.32 -4.31 17.14
CA TRP A 144 -16.78 -3.79 15.88
C TRP A 144 -15.85 -2.61 16.10
N SER A 145 -16.01 -1.85 17.19
CA SER A 145 -15.08 -0.82 17.61
C SER A 145 -13.70 -1.37 17.99
N ARG A 146 -13.48 -2.70 18.02
CA ARG A 146 -12.15 -3.34 18.14
C ARG A 146 -11.43 -3.48 16.80
N LEU A 147 -12.16 -3.43 15.68
CA LEU A 147 -11.56 -3.45 14.34
C LEU A 147 -10.95 -2.08 14.00
N ARG A 148 -9.73 -2.09 13.46
CA ARG A 148 -9.08 -0.94 12.84
C ARG A 148 -8.75 -1.27 11.40
N LEU A 149 -8.92 -0.30 10.52
CA LEU A 149 -8.64 -0.49 9.10
C LEU A 149 -7.45 0.36 8.67
N VAL A 150 -6.56 -0.23 7.88
CA VAL A 150 -5.54 0.53 7.15
C VAL A 150 -5.61 0.14 5.70
N VAL A 151 -5.87 1.09 4.82
CA VAL A 151 -5.94 0.84 3.38
C VAL A 151 -4.84 1.62 2.70
N SER A 152 -4.02 0.95 1.88
CA SER A 152 -3.02 1.63 1.07
C SER A 152 -3.28 1.48 -0.41
N TYR A 153 -3.11 2.57 -1.14
CA TYR A 153 -3.27 2.61 -2.57
C TYR A 153 -2.26 3.57 -3.21
N THR A 154 -1.88 3.24 -4.44
CA THR A 154 -1.11 4.14 -5.28
C THR A 154 -2.07 4.93 -6.17
N TYR A 155 -1.98 6.26 -6.13
CA TYR A 155 -2.65 7.09 -7.12
C TYR A 155 -1.74 7.22 -8.35
N SER A 156 -2.11 6.63 -9.48
CA SER A 156 -1.51 6.96 -10.77
C SER A 156 -2.38 7.99 -11.48
N LEU A 157 -1.75 9.01 -12.07
CA LEU A 157 -2.42 10.12 -12.77
C LEU A 157 -3.23 9.66 -14.00
N GLU A 158 -3.05 8.41 -14.44
CA GLU A 158 -3.70 7.81 -15.62
C GLU A 158 -5.16 7.41 -15.39
N ILE A 159 -5.68 7.51 -14.17
CA ILE A 159 -7.06 7.16 -13.87
C ILE A 159 -7.93 8.40 -14.09
N SER A 160 -8.40 8.58 -15.32
CA SER A 160 -9.35 9.63 -15.72
C SER A 160 -10.76 9.49 -15.10
N GLN A 161 -10.94 8.60 -14.11
CA GLN A 161 -12.23 8.18 -13.56
C GLN A 161 -12.53 8.78 -12.16
N GLY A 162 -12.08 10.01 -11.92
CA GLY A 162 -12.36 10.72 -10.68
C GLY A 162 -11.70 10.14 -9.42
N PRO A 163 -11.99 10.69 -8.24
CA PRO A 163 -11.48 10.13 -6.99
C PRO A 163 -12.01 8.70 -6.78
N PRO A 164 -11.18 7.76 -6.31
CA PRO A 164 -11.69 6.43 -5.96
C PRO A 164 -12.75 6.54 -4.84
N PRO A 165 -13.70 5.58 -4.74
CA PRO A 165 -14.74 5.56 -3.70
C PRO A 165 -14.17 5.57 -2.26
N LEU A 166 -12.87 5.30 -2.14
CA LEU A 166 -12.00 5.51 -0.98
C LEU A 166 -12.07 6.90 -0.33
N VAL A 167 -12.60 7.95 -0.98
CA VAL A 167 -12.43 9.33 -0.50
C VAL A 167 -13.08 9.61 0.87
N HIS A 168 -14.10 8.83 1.25
CA HIS A 168 -14.89 9.11 2.44
C HIS A 168 -14.41 8.42 3.74
N TRP A 169 -13.31 7.64 3.72
CA TRP A 169 -12.94 6.81 4.88
C TRP A 169 -11.82 7.38 5.74
N GLY A 170 -12.12 7.69 6.99
CA GLY A 170 -11.11 7.91 8.02
C GLY A 170 -10.04 8.95 7.67
N SER A 171 -8.91 8.85 8.36
CA SER A 171 -7.81 9.81 8.25
C SER A 171 -6.90 9.50 7.05
N GLU A 172 -6.65 10.51 6.21
CA GLU A 172 -5.72 10.38 5.08
C GLU A 172 -4.29 10.74 5.50
N VAL A 173 -3.35 9.86 5.12
CA VAL A 173 -1.91 10.07 5.27
C VAL A 173 -1.29 9.96 3.88
N LYS A 174 -0.86 11.10 3.35
CA LYS A 174 -0.15 11.20 2.08
C LYS A 174 1.34 11.09 2.32
N LEU A 175 1.96 10.13 1.66
CA LEU A 175 3.41 9.97 1.60
C LEU A 175 3.92 10.73 0.36
N GLY A 176 4.59 11.86 0.64
CA GLY A 176 5.30 12.65 -0.36
C GLY A 176 6.70 12.10 -0.64
N PRO A 177 7.43 12.68 -1.61
CA PRO A 177 8.85 12.40 -1.79
C PRO A 177 9.61 12.70 -0.49
N LEU A 178 10.66 11.91 -0.24
CA LEU A 178 11.51 12.12 0.93
C LEU A 178 12.20 13.49 0.80
N ASN A 179 12.18 14.28 1.86
CA ASN A 179 12.99 15.49 1.94
C ASN A 179 14.44 15.14 2.36
N LEU A 180 15.35 16.11 2.28
CA LEU A 180 16.76 15.89 2.59
C LEU A 180 16.98 15.36 4.01
N ASP A 181 16.27 15.90 5.00
CA ASP A 181 16.36 15.44 6.40
C ASP A 181 15.95 13.97 6.55
N GLN A 182 14.90 13.54 5.83
CA GLN A 182 14.43 12.16 5.81
C GLN A 182 15.39 11.23 5.09
N ILE A 183 16.00 11.69 3.98
CA ILE A 183 17.04 10.95 3.26
C ILE A 183 18.26 10.77 4.17
N GLN A 184 18.67 11.82 4.87
CA GLN A 184 19.78 11.79 5.82
C GLN A 184 19.49 10.83 6.99
N ALA A 185 18.30 10.90 7.59
CA ALA A 185 17.89 9.99 8.65
C ALA A 185 17.84 8.52 8.17
N LEU A 186 17.38 8.27 6.94
CA LEU A 186 17.41 6.94 6.33
C LEU A 186 18.86 6.49 6.08
N ALA A 187 19.69 7.34 5.49
CA ALA A 187 21.08 7.02 5.20
C ALA A 187 21.86 6.67 6.48
N GLN A 188 21.64 7.40 7.57
CA GLN A 188 22.20 7.08 8.88
C GLN A 188 21.66 5.76 9.42
N ALA A 189 20.35 5.52 9.36
CA ALA A 189 19.73 4.31 9.86
C ALA A 189 20.19 3.04 9.11
N TYR A 190 20.52 3.15 7.82
CA TYR A 190 21.00 2.05 7.01
C TYR A 190 22.54 1.99 6.87
N GLY A 191 23.27 2.88 7.56
CA GLY A 191 24.74 2.90 7.52
C GLY A 191 25.33 3.40 6.19
N TYR A 192 24.55 4.07 5.34
CA TYR A 192 24.99 4.62 4.06
C TYR A 192 25.37 6.11 4.11
N TRP A 193 25.40 6.71 5.31
CA TRP A 193 25.72 8.14 5.47
C TRP A 193 27.13 8.49 4.94
N GLU A 194 28.13 7.66 5.26
CA GLU A 194 29.52 7.86 4.84
C GLU A 194 29.68 7.80 3.30
N ALA A 195 28.88 6.97 2.62
CA ALA A 195 28.87 6.88 1.17
C ALA A 195 28.22 8.11 0.49
N LEU A 196 27.21 8.71 1.13
CA LEU A 196 26.52 9.90 0.63
C LEU A 196 27.36 11.18 0.79
N GLU A 197 28.13 11.30 1.87
CA GLU A 197 29.10 12.40 2.02
C GLU A 197 30.20 12.36 0.96
N SER A 198 30.64 11.17 0.56
CA SER A 198 31.65 10.99 -0.50
C SER A 198 31.13 11.25 -1.94
N ALA A 199 29.81 11.28 -2.13
CA ALA A 199 29.16 11.43 -3.43
C ALA A 199 28.64 12.86 -3.70
N ALA A 200 28.64 13.74 -2.69
CA ALA A 200 28.35 15.16 -2.89
C ALA A 200 29.53 15.80 -3.64
N PRO A 201 29.33 16.42 -4.82
CA PRO A 201 30.41 17.16 -5.45
C PRO A 201 30.77 18.36 -4.58
N ALA A 202 31.89 18.25 -3.85
CA ALA A 202 32.68 19.43 -3.53
C ALA A 202 33.07 20.07 -4.87
N ASP A 203 32.83 21.37 -5.01
CA ASP A 203 33.10 22.20 -6.19
C ASP A 203 31.97 22.32 -7.25
N ALA A 204 30.83 22.90 -6.86
CA ALA A 204 29.90 23.50 -7.82
C ALA A 204 29.41 24.91 -7.42
N CYS A 205 30.15 25.62 -6.57
CA CYS A 205 29.84 27.00 -6.20
C CYS A 205 31.08 27.87 -6.31
N SER A 206 31.54 28.13 -7.55
CA SER A 206 32.43 29.25 -7.92
C SER A 206 32.66 29.25 -9.43
N GLN A 207 31.73 29.81 -10.22
CA GLN A 207 32.07 30.67 -11.38
C GLN A 207 30.89 31.60 -11.67
N PRO A 208 31.12 32.90 -11.93
CA PRO A 208 30.07 33.88 -12.21
C PRO A 208 29.55 33.74 -13.65
N GLU A 209 28.27 34.10 -13.81
CA GLU A 209 27.52 34.20 -15.06
C GLU A 209 28.35 34.70 -16.25
N ALA A 210 28.53 33.84 -17.25
CA ALA A 210 28.88 34.24 -18.59
C ALA A 210 27.60 34.43 -19.42
N LEU A 211 27.51 35.64 -19.94
CA LEU A 211 26.38 36.30 -20.58
C LEU A 211 26.21 35.83 -22.05
N ILE A 212 24.94 35.76 -22.51
CA ILE A 212 24.41 35.92 -23.90
C ILE A 212 24.43 34.69 -24.85
N PRO A 213 23.48 34.52 -25.83
CA PRO A 213 22.17 35.17 -26.09
C PRO A 213 20.96 34.22 -26.23
N GLU A 214 19.78 34.83 -26.14
CA GLU A 214 18.47 34.32 -26.58
C GLU A 214 18.44 33.90 -28.07
N PRO A 215 17.72 32.81 -28.44
CA PRO A 215 17.43 32.50 -29.83
C PRO A 215 16.18 33.24 -30.33
N SER A 216 16.40 34.20 -31.22
CA SER A 216 15.38 34.77 -32.10
C SER A 216 14.77 33.69 -33.02
N SER A 217 13.44 33.63 -33.05
CA SER A 217 12.62 33.05 -34.13
C SER A 217 11.82 34.19 -34.80
N PRO A 218 11.12 34.01 -35.94
CA PRO A 218 10.90 32.78 -36.74
C PRO A 218 11.12 32.98 -38.26
N GLU A 219 11.37 31.91 -39.04
CA GLU A 219 10.86 31.88 -40.43
C GLU A 219 10.81 30.47 -41.05
N ALA A 220 9.68 30.24 -41.73
CA ALA A 220 9.40 29.31 -42.83
C ALA A 220 9.39 27.78 -42.60
N SER A 221 8.16 27.25 -42.58
CA SER A 221 7.80 25.87 -42.94
C SER A 221 8.31 25.45 -44.33
N PRO A 222 8.47 24.14 -44.56
CA PRO A 222 7.65 23.55 -45.62
C PRO A 222 6.97 22.22 -45.22
N GLU A 223 5.91 21.93 -45.99
CA GLU A 223 4.90 20.88 -45.95
C GLU A 223 5.36 19.40 -45.98
N PRO A 224 4.44 18.44 -45.74
CA PRO A 224 4.74 17.13 -45.16
C PRO A 224 5.09 16.05 -46.19
N ARG A 225 5.95 15.09 -45.79
CA ARG A 225 6.16 13.81 -46.49
C ARG A 225 5.60 12.63 -45.69
N ALA A 226 5.01 11.70 -46.43
CA ALA A 226 4.26 10.52 -46.02
C ALA A 226 5.11 9.43 -45.32
N PRO A 227 4.49 8.40 -44.69
CA PRO A 227 5.10 7.59 -43.64
C PRO A 227 5.92 6.42 -44.19
N GLY A 228 7.11 6.21 -43.61
CA GLY A 228 7.99 5.09 -43.90
C GLY A 228 8.49 4.42 -42.62
N ALA A 229 8.06 3.17 -42.42
CA ALA A 229 8.66 2.07 -41.66
C ALA A 229 9.27 2.34 -40.27
N ALA A 230 8.58 1.84 -39.24
CA ALA A 230 9.15 1.59 -37.91
C ALA A 230 10.05 0.33 -37.93
N PRO A 231 11.23 0.34 -37.26
CA PRO A 231 11.99 -0.88 -37.04
C PRO A 231 11.45 -1.66 -35.84
N GLN A 232 11.20 -2.95 -36.06
CA GLN A 232 10.96 -3.95 -35.02
C GLN A 232 12.28 -4.27 -34.32
N ILE A 233 12.32 -4.18 -32.98
CA ILE A 233 13.27 -4.97 -32.18
C ILE A 233 12.50 -5.47 -30.95
N SER A 234 12.20 -6.77 -30.97
CA SER A 234 11.81 -7.56 -29.82
C SER A 234 12.62 -8.86 -29.88
N SER A 235 12.91 -9.39 -28.70
CA SER A 235 13.45 -10.72 -28.38
C SER A 235 14.95 -10.83 -28.13
N GLN A 236 15.24 -11.60 -27.06
CA GLN A 236 16.52 -11.98 -26.48
C GLN A 236 17.03 -11.08 -25.35
N ILE A 237 16.56 -11.36 -24.12
CA ILE A 237 17.36 -11.98 -23.05
C ILE A 237 16.36 -12.48 -21.99
N SER A 238 16.10 -13.80 -22.01
CA SER A 238 15.55 -14.57 -20.90
C SER A 238 16.17 -15.94 -20.97
N SER A 239 17.17 -16.20 -20.13
CA SER A 239 17.40 -17.53 -19.55
C SER A 239 18.45 -17.41 -18.44
N GLN A 240 18.26 -18.25 -17.41
CA GLN A 240 19.04 -18.40 -16.18
C GLN A 240 18.60 -17.51 -15.03
N ILE A 241 17.63 -17.99 -14.23
CA ILE A 241 17.83 -18.40 -12.83
C ILE A 241 16.78 -19.49 -12.51
N SER A 242 17.23 -20.68 -12.10
CA SER A 242 16.39 -21.79 -11.63
C SER A 242 15.94 -21.60 -10.16
N PRO A 243 14.82 -22.21 -9.73
CA PRO A 243 14.20 -21.95 -8.43
C PRO A 243 14.58 -23.02 -7.40
N GLU A 244 15.72 -22.87 -6.73
CA GLU A 244 16.04 -23.66 -5.54
C GLU A 244 16.73 -22.75 -4.52
N ASN A 245 15.93 -22.25 -3.57
CA ASN A 245 16.29 -21.75 -2.22
C ASN A 245 15.15 -20.84 -1.72
N LEU A 246 14.05 -21.45 -1.30
CA LEU A 246 12.97 -20.80 -0.55
C LEU A 246 12.61 -21.71 0.63
N ALA A 247 13.61 -21.96 1.46
CA ALA A 247 13.43 -22.45 2.80
C ALA A 247 14.42 -21.69 3.69
N GLU A 248 13.92 -21.25 4.84
CA GLU A 248 14.64 -20.61 5.93
C GLU A 248 14.91 -19.11 5.75
N GLY A 249 14.08 -18.32 6.46
CA GLY A 249 14.22 -16.87 6.60
C GLY A 249 13.66 -16.47 7.95
N GLU A 250 14.53 -16.55 8.95
CA GLU A 250 14.34 -16.25 10.36
C GLU A 250 13.58 -14.94 10.58
N THR A 251 12.70 -14.93 11.59
CA THR A 251 12.10 -13.73 12.16
C THR A 251 13.18 -12.87 12.81
N ALA A 252 13.80 -11.99 12.02
CA ALA A 252 14.71 -10.98 12.52
C ALA A 252 13.97 -10.01 13.44
N ALA A 253 14.16 -10.19 14.75
CA ALA A 253 13.80 -9.21 15.76
C ALA A 253 14.68 -7.97 15.57
N TRP A 254 14.05 -6.79 15.46
CA TRP A 254 14.77 -5.52 15.33
C TRP A 254 15.34 -5.07 16.68
N PRO A 255 16.56 -4.49 16.72
CA PRO A 255 17.19 -4.03 17.96
C PRO A 255 16.47 -2.82 18.57
N GLU A 256 16.42 -2.77 19.90
CA GLU A 256 15.85 -1.66 20.68
C GLU A 256 16.67 -0.36 20.46
N GLY A 257 15.99 0.76 20.19
CA GLY A 257 16.61 2.09 20.15
C GLY A 257 16.42 2.90 18.85
N TRP A 258 15.59 2.47 17.90
CA TRP A 258 15.39 3.20 16.63
C TRP A 258 14.76 4.59 16.84
N PRO A 259 15.27 5.67 16.18
CA PRO A 259 14.73 7.01 16.33
C PRO A 259 13.25 7.12 15.95
N LYS A 260 12.47 7.74 16.85
CA LYS A 260 11.04 8.12 16.72
C LYS A 260 10.80 9.27 15.73
N ALA A 261 11.68 9.48 14.76
CA ALA A 261 11.41 10.43 13.69
C ALA A 261 10.52 9.73 12.68
N TRP A 262 9.20 9.81 12.89
CA TRP A 262 8.12 10.08 11.93
C TRP A 262 6.77 9.91 12.62
#